data_AF-A0A157ZJZ0-F1
#
_entry.id   AF-A0A157ZJZ0-F1
#
_cell.length_a   1.000
_cell.length_b   1.000
_cell.length_c   1.000
_cell.angle_alpha   90.00
_cell.angle_beta   90.00
_cell.angle_gamma   90.00
#
_symmetry.space_group_name_H-M   'P 1'
#
loop_
_entity.id
_entity.type
_entity.pdbx_description
1 polymer ?
#
loop_
_entity_poly.entity_id
_entity_poly.type
_entity_poly.pdbx_seq_one_letter_code
_entity_poly.pdbx_strand_id
1 'polypeptide(L)'
;MLAETSQEERAREPVLDTVDRVSELCFGLFMALTFVGTVSAATGGEDAGRKMLYTALGCNLAWGLADAVMYLVRTIVNRGRRHALALAIQRDYDAAAGLRALRDRVPAALDSFFSDADLESIRKRIAANDRLPERARFVRDDFLAALGIFIIIVLSTFPVALPFVILEHVPTALLISRILTLAMLFICGYALGGYAGWRGWKAGLSMMALGVLLTMAIIALGG
;
A
#
# COMPACT_ATOMS: atom_id res chain seq x y z
N MET A 1 -18.82 30.75 -31.84
CA MET A 1 -17.52 31.35 -31.47
C MET A 1 -17.62 31.77 -30.00
N LEU A 2 -16.98 31.22 -28.98
CA LEU A 2 -16.05 30.11 -28.74
C LEU A 2 -16.09 29.95 -27.20
N ALA A 3 -16.57 28.83 -26.64
CA ALA A 3 -16.26 28.42 -25.25
C ALA A 3 -16.74 26.99 -24.87
N GLU A 4 -17.19 26.16 -25.80
CA GLU A 4 -17.42 24.73 -25.54
C GLU A 4 -16.20 23.93 -25.96
N THR A 5 -15.16 23.89 -25.12
CA THR A 5 -14.08 22.87 -25.12
C THR A 5 -13.06 23.23 -24.04
N SER A 6 -13.33 22.89 -22.78
CA SER A 6 -12.30 22.85 -21.72
C SER A 6 -12.61 21.80 -20.64
N GLN A 7 -13.41 20.78 -20.99
CA GLN A 7 -13.62 19.60 -20.13
C GLN A 7 -12.86 18.35 -20.62
N GLU A 8 -12.14 18.42 -21.73
CA GLU A 8 -11.26 17.34 -22.16
C GLU A 8 -9.87 17.49 -21.52
N GLU A 9 -9.37 16.37 -21.01
CA GLU A 9 -8.09 16.20 -20.29
C GLU A 9 -8.02 16.68 -18.83
N ARG A 10 -9.02 16.33 -18.01
CA ARG A 10 -8.65 15.94 -16.64
C ARG A 10 -7.88 14.61 -16.77
N ALA A 11 -6.55 14.73 -16.92
CA ALA A 11 -5.62 13.60 -17.03
C ALA A 11 -6.07 12.49 -16.10
N ARG A 12 -6.30 11.28 -16.65
CA ARG A 12 -6.72 10.09 -15.90
C ARG A 12 -5.92 10.04 -14.60
N GLU A 13 -6.58 10.31 -13.47
CA GLU A 13 -5.93 10.19 -12.16
C GLU A 13 -5.35 8.77 -12.10
N PRO A 14 -4.05 8.62 -11.79
CA PRO A 14 -3.46 7.30 -11.66
C PRO A 14 -4.31 6.48 -10.71
N VAL A 15 -4.78 5.32 -11.20
CA VAL A 15 -5.67 4.39 -10.48
C VAL A 15 -5.11 3.97 -9.11
N LEU A 16 -3.83 4.20 -8.86
CA LEU A 16 -3.13 4.00 -7.60
C LEU A 16 -2.06 5.09 -7.43
N ASP A 17 -2.00 5.70 -6.24
CA ASP A 17 -0.89 6.55 -5.83
C ASP A 17 0.41 5.75 -5.73
N THR A 18 1.51 6.35 -6.15
CA THR A 18 2.81 5.66 -6.26
C THR A 18 3.35 5.28 -4.88
N VAL A 19 3.07 6.09 -3.86
CA VAL A 19 3.46 5.82 -2.47
C VAL A 19 2.74 4.59 -1.95
N ASP A 20 1.42 4.50 -2.14
CA ASP A 20 0.63 3.33 -1.75
C ASP A 20 1.14 2.04 -2.40
N ARG A 21 1.46 2.07 -3.70
CA ARG A 21 2.03 0.89 -4.41
C ARG A 21 3.34 0.42 -3.79
N VAL A 22 4.24 1.36 -3.51
CA VAL A 22 5.59 1.03 -3.02
C VAL A 22 5.54 0.62 -1.54
N SER A 23 4.68 1.24 -0.73
CA SER A 23 4.45 0.84 0.66
C SER A 23 3.84 -0.57 0.73
N GLU A 24 2.85 -0.88 -0.10
CA GLU A 24 2.23 -2.21 -0.13
C GLU A 24 3.23 -3.29 -0.58
N LEU A 25 4.05 -2.97 -1.59
CA LEU A 25 5.15 -3.83 -2.03
C LEU A 25 6.15 -4.11 -0.90
N CYS A 26 6.55 -3.09 -0.15
CA CYS A 26 7.44 -3.25 1.00
C CYS A 26 6.82 -4.13 2.10
N PHE A 27 5.54 -3.93 2.43
CA PHE A 27 4.83 -4.76 3.40
C PHE A 27 4.80 -6.23 2.96
N GLY A 28 4.48 -6.50 1.68
CA GLY A 28 4.51 -7.85 1.11
C GLY A 28 5.89 -8.50 1.16
N LEU A 29 6.96 -7.75 0.88
CA LEU A 29 8.34 -8.25 0.96
C LEU A 29 8.76 -8.60 2.39
N PHE A 30 8.41 -7.77 3.39
CA PHE A 30 8.70 -8.05 4.79
C PHE A 30 7.98 -9.32 5.28
N MET A 31 6.71 -9.50 4.91
CA MET A 31 5.92 -10.66 5.30
C MET A 31 6.38 -11.95 4.61
N ALA A 32 6.71 -11.89 3.31
CA ALA A 32 7.29 -13.02 2.59
C ALA A 32 8.61 -13.48 3.22
N LEU A 33 9.47 -12.54 3.62
CA LEU A 33 10.74 -12.84 4.28
C LEU A 33 10.52 -13.57 5.62
N THR A 34 9.55 -13.13 6.43
CA THR A 34 9.17 -13.81 7.69
C THR A 34 8.61 -15.19 7.45
N PHE A 35 7.67 -15.34 6.53
CA PHE A 35 6.99 -16.62 6.34
C PHE A 35 7.88 -17.67 5.68
N VAL A 36 8.66 -17.29 4.66
CA VAL A 36 9.64 -18.19 4.02
C VAL A 36 10.69 -18.64 5.03
N GLY A 37 11.18 -17.75 5.90
CA GLY A 37 12.10 -18.13 6.96
C GLY A 37 11.48 -19.07 8.01
N THR A 38 10.23 -18.82 8.38
CA THR A 38 9.51 -19.68 9.36
C THR A 38 9.19 -21.07 8.79
N VAL A 39 8.83 -21.17 7.50
CA VAL A 39 8.56 -22.43 6.82
C VAL A 39 9.86 -23.20 6.54
N SER A 40 10.93 -22.51 6.14
CA SER A 40 12.25 -23.10 5.92
C SER A 40 12.76 -23.83 7.17
N ALA A 41 12.51 -23.28 8.37
CA ALA A 41 12.82 -23.94 9.64
C ALA A 41 11.99 -25.19 9.94
N ALA A 42 10.78 -25.28 9.40
CA ALA A 42 9.83 -26.36 9.70
C ALA A 42 9.91 -27.54 8.72
N THR A 43 10.53 -27.38 7.54
CA THR A 43 10.59 -28.42 6.50
C THR A 43 11.99 -29.02 6.34
N GLY A 44 12.23 -30.22 6.89
CA GLY A 44 13.38 -31.07 6.60
C GLY A 44 12.98 -32.43 6.03
N GLY A 45 13.65 -32.91 4.98
CA GLY A 45 13.46 -34.25 4.39
C GLY A 45 13.63 -34.34 2.87
N GLU A 46 13.57 -35.54 2.30
CA GLU A 46 13.49 -35.75 0.84
C GLU A 46 12.19 -35.09 0.32
N ASP A 47 12.27 -34.39 -0.83
CA ASP A 47 11.28 -33.43 -1.37
C ASP A 47 11.18 -32.04 -0.69
N ALA A 48 12.11 -31.67 0.21
CA ALA A 48 12.09 -30.36 0.88
C ALA A 48 12.05 -29.17 -0.11
N GLY A 49 12.82 -29.19 -1.20
CA GLY A 49 12.85 -28.10 -2.19
C GLY A 49 11.49 -27.86 -2.86
N ARG A 50 10.81 -28.92 -3.31
CA ARG A 50 9.50 -28.83 -3.98
C ARG A 50 8.39 -28.43 -3.00
N LYS A 51 8.40 -28.97 -1.78
CA LYS A 51 7.45 -28.58 -0.72
C LYS A 51 7.64 -27.12 -0.30
N MET A 52 8.89 -26.67 -0.17
CA MET A 52 9.21 -25.29 0.18
C MET A 52 8.83 -24.33 -0.95
N LEU A 53 9.01 -24.71 -2.22
CA LEU A 53 8.56 -23.95 -3.38
C LEU A 53 7.02 -23.80 -3.42
N TYR A 54 6.28 -24.89 -3.30
CA TYR A 54 4.80 -24.82 -3.29
C TYR A 54 4.28 -24.04 -2.09
N THR A 55 4.92 -24.16 -0.93
CA THR A 55 4.55 -23.40 0.26
C THR A 55 4.84 -21.91 0.08
N ALA A 56 6.02 -21.56 -0.47
CA ALA A 56 6.38 -20.18 -0.77
C ALA A 56 5.45 -19.55 -1.82
N LEU A 57 5.17 -20.26 -2.92
CA LEU A 57 4.26 -19.79 -3.97
C LEU A 57 2.82 -19.67 -3.47
N GLY A 58 2.31 -20.69 -2.76
CA GLY A 58 0.95 -20.67 -2.20
C GLY A 58 0.77 -19.54 -1.19
N CYS A 59 1.75 -19.34 -0.30
CA CYS A 59 1.76 -18.22 0.63
C CYS A 59 1.78 -16.88 -0.10
N ASN A 60 2.56 -16.78 -1.17
CA ASN A 60 2.68 -15.55 -1.93
C ASN A 60 1.37 -15.13 -2.62
N LEU A 61 0.72 -16.08 -3.28
CA LEU A 61 -0.57 -15.85 -3.94
C LEU A 61 -1.65 -15.51 -2.92
N ALA A 62 -1.73 -16.25 -1.80
CA ALA A 62 -2.68 -15.96 -0.74
C ALA A 62 -2.46 -14.56 -0.14
N TRP A 63 -1.20 -14.16 0.03
CA TRP A 63 -0.84 -12.84 0.54
C TRP A 63 -1.23 -11.71 -0.41
N GLY A 64 -0.82 -11.80 -1.69
CA GLY A 64 -1.20 -10.80 -2.69
C GLY A 64 -2.73 -10.64 -2.79
N LEU A 65 -3.48 -11.72 -2.62
CA LEU A 65 -4.95 -11.69 -2.60
C LEU A 65 -5.48 -10.95 -1.36
N ALA A 66 -4.91 -11.19 -0.19
CA ALA A 66 -5.28 -10.49 1.05
C ALA A 66 -5.04 -8.98 0.92
N ASP A 67 -3.90 -8.56 0.38
CA ASP A 67 -3.57 -7.15 0.16
C ASP A 67 -4.51 -6.50 -0.87
N ALA A 68 -4.82 -7.20 -1.97
CA ALA A 68 -5.80 -6.73 -2.95
C ALA A 68 -7.19 -6.51 -2.32
N VAL A 69 -7.64 -7.43 -1.46
CA VAL A 69 -8.89 -7.28 -0.71
C VAL A 69 -8.81 -6.13 0.28
N MET A 70 -7.71 -6.01 1.02
CA MET A 70 -7.51 -4.93 1.99
C MET A 70 -7.44 -3.56 1.34
N TYR A 71 -6.89 -3.45 0.13
CA TYR A 71 -6.96 -2.25 -0.69
C TYR A 71 -8.40 -1.87 -1.03
N LEU A 72 -9.23 -2.84 -1.46
CA LEU A 72 -10.65 -2.59 -1.72
C LEU A 72 -11.38 -2.14 -0.45
N VAL A 73 -11.12 -2.81 0.69
CA VAL A 73 -11.68 -2.43 1.99
C VAL A 73 -11.27 -1.00 2.37
N ARG A 74 -9.99 -0.65 2.24
CA ARG A 74 -9.49 0.71 2.53
C ARG A 74 -10.15 1.74 1.62
N THR A 75 -10.30 1.42 0.35
CA THR A 75 -10.94 2.29 -0.65
C THR A 75 -12.40 2.54 -0.31
N ILE A 76 -13.19 1.50 0.00
CA ILE A 76 -14.61 1.66 0.33
C ILE A 76 -14.80 2.35 1.68
N VAL A 77 -13.96 2.07 2.68
CA VAL A 77 -14.00 2.74 3.99
C VAL A 77 -13.67 4.22 3.84
N ASN A 78 -12.64 4.57 3.07
CA ASN A 78 -12.27 5.96 2.82
C ASN A 78 -13.37 6.72 2.07
N ARG A 79 -13.95 6.12 1.03
CA ARG A 79 -15.12 6.69 0.32
C ARG A 79 -16.32 6.84 1.25
N GLY A 80 -16.59 5.84 2.09
CA GLY A 80 -17.65 5.87 3.11
C GLY A 80 -17.47 7.00 4.10
N ARG A 81 -16.26 7.19 4.63
CA ARG A 81 -15.93 8.30 5.55
C ARG A 81 -16.04 9.68 4.90
N ARG A 82 -15.68 9.81 3.62
CA ARG A 82 -15.87 11.04 2.85
C ARG A 82 -17.35 11.34 2.64
N HIS A 83 -18.13 10.34 2.24
CA HIS A 83 -19.57 10.45 2.03
C HIS A 83 -20.31 10.78 3.34
N ALA A 84 -19.97 10.12 4.44
CA ALA A 84 -20.57 10.37 5.75
C ALA A 84 -20.30 11.81 6.25
N LEU A 85 -19.11 12.36 6.00
CA LEU A 85 -18.82 13.77 6.31
C LEU A 85 -19.66 14.71 5.46
N ALA A 86 -19.73 14.48 4.14
CA ALA A 86 -20.52 15.32 3.25
C ALA A 86 -21.99 15.34 3.65
N LEU A 87 -22.54 14.18 4.02
CA LEU A 87 -23.89 14.06 4.57
C LEU A 87 -24.06 14.81 5.91
N ALA A 88 -23.09 14.70 6.82
CA ALA A 88 -23.12 15.41 8.10
C ALA A 88 -23.09 16.94 7.91
N ILE A 89 -22.35 17.43 6.92
CA ILE A 89 -22.28 18.86 6.57
C ILE A 89 -23.56 19.34 5.87
N GLN A 90 -24.14 18.55 4.96
CA GLN A 90 -25.36 18.94 4.24
C GLN A 90 -26.63 18.86 5.07
N ARG A 91 -26.74 17.90 6.01
CA ARG A 91 -27.95 17.72 6.81
C ARG A 91 -28.14 18.80 7.88
N ASP A 92 -27.23 19.77 7.98
CA ASP A 92 -27.34 21.00 8.77
C ASP A 92 -27.75 20.79 10.25
N TYR A 93 -27.44 19.63 10.83
CA TYR A 93 -27.87 19.29 12.19
C TYR A 93 -27.09 20.04 13.27
N ASP A 94 -25.87 20.51 12.98
CA ASP A 94 -25.06 21.37 13.84
C ASP A 94 -23.89 21.96 13.03
N ALA A 95 -23.96 23.26 12.72
CA ALA A 95 -22.90 23.97 12.01
C ALA A 95 -21.54 23.87 12.74
N ALA A 96 -21.57 23.85 14.09
CA ALA A 96 -20.36 23.70 14.90
C ALA A 96 -19.80 22.26 14.86
N ALA A 97 -20.63 21.23 14.71
CA ALA A 97 -20.16 19.86 14.48
C ALA A 97 -19.54 19.69 13.08
N GLY A 98 -20.14 20.31 12.05
CA GLY A 98 -19.60 20.30 10.70
C GLY A 98 -18.23 20.99 10.62
N LEU A 99 -18.08 22.13 11.29
CA LEU A 99 -16.83 22.87 11.38
C LEU A 99 -15.74 22.05 12.11
N ARG A 100 -16.08 21.46 13.26
CA ARG A 100 -15.16 20.55 14.00
C ARG A 100 -14.72 19.37 13.15
N ALA A 101 -15.65 18.72 12.45
CA ALA A 101 -15.32 17.57 11.59
C ALA A 101 -14.47 17.93 10.37
N LEU A 102 -14.58 19.17 9.86
CA LEU A 102 -13.67 19.73 8.86
C LEU A 102 -12.28 19.96 9.45
N ARG A 103 -12.22 20.60 10.62
CA ARG A 103 -10.96 20.91 11.31
C ARG A 103 -10.18 19.66 11.70
N ASP A 104 -10.85 18.62 12.20
CA ASP A 104 -10.23 17.32 12.52
C ASP A 104 -9.60 16.61 11.31
N ARG A 105 -9.94 17.03 10.08
CA ARG A 105 -9.37 16.49 8.84
C ARG A 105 -8.32 17.38 8.21
N VAL A 106 -8.16 18.62 8.69
CA VAL A 106 -7.04 19.46 8.30
C VAL A 106 -5.78 18.83 8.89
N PRO A 107 -4.77 18.50 8.08
CA PRO A 107 -3.50 18.04 8.60
C PRO A 107 -2.94 19.06 9.61
N ALA A 108 -2.40 18.61 10.74
CA ALA A 108 -1.92 19.49 11.80
C ALA A 108 -0.89 20.54 11.30
N ALA A 109 -0.09 20.18 10.29
CA ALA A 109 0.86 21.08 9.64
C ALA A 109 0.21 22.28 8.92
N LEU A 110 -1.08 22.18 8.60
CA LEU A 110 -1.85 23.21 7.90
C LEU A 110 -2.83 23.95 8.81
N ASP A 111 -3.06 23.48 10.04
CA ASP A 111 -4.07 24.05 10.94
C ASP A 111 -3.82 25.52 11.26
N SER A 112 -2.55 25.96 11.35
CA SER A 112 -2.19 27.36 11.56
C SER A 112 -2.50 28.29 10.37
N PHE A 113 -2.75 27.74 9.19
CA PHE A 113 -3.08 28.50 7.98
C PHE A 113 -4.58 28.63 7.73
N PHE A 114 -5.41 27.88 8.46
CA PHE A 114 -6.87 27.93 8.33
C PHE A 114 -7.49 28.60 9.54
N SER A 115 -8.21 29.69 9.30
CA SER A 115 -9.11 30.25 10.32
C SER A 115 -10.44 29.51 10.34
N ASP A 116 -11.19 29.63 11.44
CA ASP A 116 -12.55 29.10 11.51
C ASP A 116 -13.46 29.71 10.44
N ALA A 117 -13.21 30.96 10.03
CA ALA A 117 -13.95 31.62 8.96
C ALA A 117 -13.70 30.98 7.58
N ASP A 118 -12.46 30.53 7.32
CA ASP A 118 -12.11 29.85 6.07
C ASP A 118 -12.77 28.48 6.00
N LEU A 119 -12.71 27.72 7.09
CA LEU A 119 -13.35 26.41 7.20
C LEU A 119 -14.89 26.51 7.12
N GLU A 120 -15.47 27.56 7.70
CA GLU A 120 -16.91 27.84 7.61
C GLU A 120 -17.34 28.23 6.19
N SER A 121 -16.52 29.01 5.47
CA SER A 121 -16.75 29.30 4.05
C SER A 121 -16.75 28.02 3.21
N ILE A 122 -15.81 27.10 3.47
CA ILE A 122 -15.76 25.79 2.83
C ILE A 122 -17.00 24.95 3.19
N ARG A 123 -17.40 24.91 4.47
CA ARG A 123 -18.62 24.22 4.94
C ARG A 123 -19.85 24.70 4.18
N LYS A 124 -20.05 26.02 4.09
CA LYS A 124 -21.19 26.63 3.38
C LYS A 124 -21.19 26.27 1.89
N ARG A 125 -20.03 26.26 1.24
CA ARG A 125 -19.91 25.84 -0.17
C ARG A 125 -20.24 24.36 -0.37
N ILE A 126 -19.91 23.50 0.58
CA ILE A 126 -20.26 22.07 0.55
C ILE A 126 -21.76 21.87 0.82
N ALA A 127 -22.33 22.60 1.79
CA ALA A 127 -23.75 22.54 2.13
C ALA A 127 -24.65 23.06 0.99
N ALA A 128 -24.22 24.09 0.28
CA ALA A 128 -24.94 24.66 -0.87
C ALA A 128 -24.83 23.83 -2.16
N ASN A 129 -24.10 22.71 -2.15
CA ASN A 129 -23.88 21.89 -3.34
C ASN A 129 -24.80 20.67 -3.32
N ASP A 130 -25.84 20.66 -4.16
CA ASP A 130 -26.84 19.58 -4.24
C ASP A 130 -26.28 18.24 -4.73
N ARG A 131 -25.07 18.22 -5.28
CA ARG A 131 -24.39 16.99 -5.69
C ARG A 131 -23.74 16.35 -4.47
N LEU A 132 -24.53 15.56 -3.74
CA LEU A 132 -24.00 14.58 -2.80
C LEU A 132 -22.92 13.75 -3.52
N PRO A 133 -21.73 13.55 -2.91
CA PRO A 133 -20.77 12.59 -3.44
C PRO A 133 -21.48 11.25 -3.62
N GLU A 134 -21.30 10.61 -4.77
CA GLU A 134 -21.87 9.29 -5.04
C GLU A 134 -21.65 8.36 -3.84
N ARG A 135 -22.68 7.56 -3.49
CA ARG A 135 -22.61 6.59 -2.39
C ARG A 135 -21.31 5.79 -2.52
N ALA A 136 -20.68 5.47 -1.40
CA ALA A 136 -19.50 4.61 -1.38
C ALA A 136 -19.82 3.28 -2.08
N ARG A 137 -19.39 3.18 -3.34
CA ARG A 137 -19.56 2.03 -4.22
C ARG A 137 -18.21 1.73 -4.84
N PHE A 138 -17.99 0.46 -5.09
CA PHE A 138 -16.88 0.02 -5.91
C PHE A 138 -17.15 0.40 -7.36
N VAL A 139 -16.12 0.94 -8.00
CA VAL A 139 -16.08 1.24 -9.43
C VAL A 139 -15.06 0.28 -10.06
N ARG A 140 -15.16 0.06 -11.37
CA ARG A 140 -14.27 -0.87 -12.09
C ARG A 140 -12.78 -0.58 -11.85
N ASP A 141 -12.42 0.70 -11.75
CA ASP A 141 -11.05 1.13 -11.52
C ASP A 141 -10.51 0.65 -10.17
N ASP A 142 -11.35 0.50 -9.13
CA ASP A 142 -10.92 -0.02 -7.83
C ASP A 142 -10.50 -1.49 -7.91
N PHE A 143 -11.22 -2.29 -8.72
CA PHE A 143 -10.86 -3.69 -8.95
C PHE A 143 -9.62 -3.83 -9.84
N LEU A 144 -9.45 -2.93 -10.83
CA LEU A 144 -8.24 -2.85 -11.64
C LEU A 144 -7.03 -2.46 -10.79
N ALA A 145 -7.20 -1.54 -9.84
CA ALA A 145 -6.17 -1.18 -8.86
C ALA A 145 -5.80 -2.38 -7.99
N ALA A 146 -6.79 -3.05 -7.40
CA ALA A 146 -6.58 -4.22 -6.56
C ALA A 146 -5.86 -5.34 -7.32
N LEU A 147 -6.25 -5.58 -8.58
CA LEU A 147 -5.57 -6.53 -9.46
C LEU A 147 -4.13 -6.08 -9.78
N GLY A 148 -3.91 -4.79 -9.99
CA GLY A 148 -2.58 -4.21 -10.18
C GLY A 148 -1.67 -4.46 -8.98
N ILE A 149 -2.16 -4.23 -7.76
CA ILE A 149 -1.44 -4.54 -6.50
C ILE A 149 -1.13 -6.03 -6.43
N PHE A 150 -2.12 -6.89 -6.65
CA PHE A 150 -1.94 -8.35 -6.65
C PHE A 150 -0.81 -8.78 -7.58
N ILE A 151 -0.86 -8.32 -8.84
CA ILE A 151 0.14 -8.67 -9.86
C ILE A 151 1.52 -8.15 -9.46
N ILE A 152 1.62 -6.91 -8.97
CA ILE A 152 2.90 -6.33 -8.53
C ILE A 152 3.50 -7.17 -7.40
N ILE A 153 2.71 -7.53 -6.39
CA ILE A 153 3.17 -8.34 -5.25
C ILE A 153 3.66 -9.70 -5.74
N VAL A 154 2.85 -10.43 -6.51
CA VAL A 154 3.20 -11.77 -7.00
C VAL A 154 4.43 -11.74 -7.91
N LEU A 155 4.51 -10.78 -8.83
CA LEU A 155 5.65 -10.65 -9.73
C LEU A 155 6.93 -10.20 -9.02
N SER A 156 6.82 -9.34 -8.00
CA SER A 156 7.99 -8.85 -7.25
C SER A 156 8.65 -9.92 -6.38
N THR A 157 7.91 -10.96 -6.02
CA THR A 157 8.37 -12.01 -5.12
C THR A 157 8.78 -13.28 -5.86
N PHE A 158 8.38 -13.41 -7.13
CA PHE A 158 8.85 -14.49 -7.99
C PHE A 158 10.40 -14.54 -8.13
N PRO A 159 11.12 -13.43 -8.35
CA PRO A 159 12.58 -13.42 -8.34
C PRO A 159 13.17 -13.95 -7.03
N VAL A 160 12.53 -13.64 -5.89
CA VAL A 160 12.97 -14.08 -4.55
C VAL A 160 12.77 -15.58 -4.34
N ALA A 161 11.71 -16.15 -4.93
CA ALA A 161 11.43 -17.59 -4.89
C ALA A 161 12.24 -18.40 -5.92
N LEU A 162 12.70 -17.76 -7.00
CA LEU A 162 13.39 -18.41 -8.11
C LEU A 162 14.64 -19.25 -7.71
N PRO A 163 15.51 -18.81 -6.78
CA PRO A 163 16.66 -19.61 -6.35
C PRO A 163 16.30 -21.00 -5.84
N PHE A 164 15.11 -21.16 -5.22
CA PHE A 164 14.65 -22.46 -4.71
C PHE A 164 14.17 -23.42 -5.80
N VAL A 165 13.88 -22.91 -7.00
CA VAL A 165 13.53 -23.72 -8.17
C VAL A 165 14.79 -24.21 -8.88
N ILE A 166 15.81 -23.36 -8.95
CA ILE A 166 17.02 -23.60 -9.75
C ILE A 166 18.06 -24.40 -8.95
N LEU A 167 18.13 -24.21 -7.64
CA LEU A 167 19.18 -24.77 -6.80
C LEU A 167 18.65 -25.88 -5.90
N GLU A 168 19.25 -27.06 -6.01
CA GLU A 168 18.96 -28.20 -5.13
C GLU A 168 19.56 -28.02 -3.73
N HIS A 169 20.66 -27.26 -3.63
CA HIS A 169 21.29 -26.93 -2.35
C HIS A 169 20.52 -25.82 -1.62
N VAL A 170 19.64 -26.24 -0.71
CA VAL A 170 18.77 -25.38 0.11
C VAL A 170 19.51 -24.22 0.81
N PRO A 171 20.67 -24.41 1.48
CA PRO A 171 21.37 -23.31 2.15
C PRO A 171 21.83 -22.21 1.18
N THR A 172 22.29 -22.60 -0.01
CA THR A 172 22.73 -21.67 -1.04
C THR A 172 21.55 -20.91 -1.66
N ALA A 173 20.42 -21.61 -1.89
CA ALA A 173 19.18 -20.99 -2.34
C ALA A 173 18.66 -19.93 -1.35
N LEU A 174 18.69 -20.25 -0.05
CA LEU A 174 18.33 -19.31 1.03
C LEU A 174 19.22 -18.06 1.02
N LEU A 175 20.53 -18.22 0.89
CA LEU A 175 21.47 -17.10 0.86
C LEU A 175 21.19 -16.16 -0.32
N ILE A 176 21.03 -16.72 -1.52
CA ILE A 176 20.76 -15.93 -2.73
C ILE A 176 19.41 -15.22 -2.62
N SER A 177 18.37 -15.92 -2.14
CA SER A 177 17.05 -15.35 -1.91
C SER A 177 17.08 -14.17 -0.91
N ARG A 178 17.84 -14.31 0.18
CA ARG A 178 18.04 -13.23 1.17
C ARG A 178 18.75 -12.02 0.56
N ILE A 179 19.83 -12.22 -0.19
CA ILE A 179 20.55 -11.13 -0.87
C ILE A 179 19.62 -10.40 -1.85
N LEU A 180 18.87 -11.15 -2.65
CA LEU A 180 17.94 -10.58 -3.61
C LEU A 180 16.83 -9.77 -2.94
N THR A 181 16.27 -10.28 -1.84
CA THR A 181 15.25 -9.57 -1.06
C THR A 181 15.78 -8.25 -0.51
N LEU A 182 16.99 -8.25 0.06
CA LEU A 182 17.61 -7.03 0.59
C LEU A 182 17.90 -6.00 -0.51
N ALA A 183 18.36 -6.45 -1.67
CA ALA A 183 18.57 -5.58 -2.83
C ALA A 183 17.26 -4.97 -3.32
N MET A 184 16.19 -5.76 -3.41
CA MET A 184 14.86 -5.27 -3.81
C MET A 184 14.27 -4.29 -2.78
N LEU A 185 14.43 -4.55 -1.47
CA LEU A 185 14.05 -3.62 -0.40
C LEU A 185 14.80 -2.29 -0.50
N PHE A 186 16.10 -2.32 -0.81
CA PHE A 186 16.88 -1.10 -1.04
C PHE A 186 16.34 -0.30 -2.23
N ILE A 187 16.06 -0.95 -3.36
CA ILE A 187 15.51 -0.29 -4.56
C ILE A 187 14.14 0.32 -4.27
N CYS A 188 13.26 -0.41 -3.58
CA CYS A 188 11.93 0.08 -3.20
C CYS A 188 12.04 1.28 -2.25
N GLY A 189 12.89 1.17 -1.22
CA GLY A 189 13.14 2.28 -0.29
C GLY A 189 13.77 3.50 -0.97
N TYR A 190 14.64 3.29 -1.96
CA TYR A 190 15.21 4.37 -2.76
C TYR A 190 14.16 5.11 -3.57
N ALA A 191 13.29 4.37 -4.26
CA ALA A 191 12.18 4.94 -5.01
C ALA A 191 11.23 5.72 -4.09
N LEU A 192 10.84 5.13 -2.95
CA LEU A 192 9.95 5.75 -1.97
C LEU A 192 10.54 7.04 -1.39
N GLY A 193 11.83 7.03 -1.05
CA GLY A 193 12.53 8.20 -0.53
C GLY A 193 12.53 9.38 -1.50
N GLY A 194 12.60 9.10 -2.81
CA GLY A 194 12.46 10.11 -3.86
C GLY A 194 11.09 10.78 -3.87
N TYR A 195 10.01 10.02 -3.69
CA TYR A 195 8.64 10.55 -3.63
C TYR A 195 8.35 11.31 -2.32
N ALA A 196 8.96 10.92 -1.20
CA ALA A 196 8.77 11.57 0.10
C ALA A 196 9.62 12.85 0.30
N GLY A 197 10.39 13.29 -0.70
CA GLY A 197 11.31 14.43 -0.60
C GLY A 197 12.54 14.17 0.28
N TRP A 198 12.81 12.90 0.62
CA TRP A 198 13.98 12.48 1.37
C TRP A 198 15.15 12.15 0.42
N ARG A 199 16.39 12.08 0.95
CA ARG A 199 17.53 11.59 0.16
C ARG A 199 17.31 10.09 -0.09
N GLY A 200 16.92 9.71 -1.30
CA GLY A 200 16.52 8.34 -1.68
C GLY A 200 17.47 7.24 -1.15
N TRP A 201 18.78 7.45 -1.18
CA TRP A 201 19.74 6.48 -0.66
C TRP A 201 19.61 6.21 0.85
N LYS A 202 19.24 7.21 1.67
CA LYS A 202 19.00 7.02 3.11
C LYS A 202 17.75 6.19 3.36
N ALA A 203 16.69 6.44 2.61
CA ALA A 203 15.45 5.67 2.68
C ALA A 203 15.66 4.22 2.25
N GLY A 204 16.37 4.00 1.14
CA GLY A 204 16.81 2.67 0.69
C GLY A 204 17.62 1.93 1.76
N LEU A 205 18.62 2.60 2.35
CA LEU A 205 19.46 2.00 3.38
C LEU A 205 18.66 1.68 4.65
N SER A 206 17.70 2.52 5.05
CA SER A 206 16.83 2.24 6.19
C SER A 206 15.92 1.03 5.95
N MET A 207 15.36 0.88 4.75
CA MET A 207 14.54 -0.30 4.42
C MET A 207 15.35 -1.57 4.36
N MET A 208 16.56 -1.50 3.80
CA MET A 208 17.49 -2.64 3.83
C MET A 208 17.88 -3.00 5.27
N ALA A 209 18.18 -2.02 6.13
CA ALA A 209 18.49 -2.26 7.54
C ALA A 209 17.34 -2.93 8.30
N LEU A 210 16.10 -2.50 8.06
CA LEU A 210 14.90 -3.16 8.59
C LEU A 210 14.80 -4.63 8.10
N GLY A 211 15.07 -4.87 6.82
CA GLY A 211 15.09 -6.23 6.25
C GLY A 211 16.14 -7.13 6.88
N VAL A 212 17.34 -6.59 7.16
CA VAL A 212 18.40 -7.30 7.87
C VAL A 212 17.98 -7.62 9.30
N LEU A 213 17.45 -6.64 10.04
CA LEU A 213 16.98 -6.83 11.42
C LEU A 213 15.90 -7.92 11.49
N LEU A 214 14.94 -7.89 10.56
CA LEU A 214 13.89 -8.90 10.47
C LEU A 214 14.47 -10.29 10.16
N THR A 215 15.41 -10.37 9.21
CA THR A 215 16.11 -11.63 8.89
C THR A 215 16.82 -12.20 10.12
N MET A 216 17.54 -11.35 10.86
CA MET A 216 18.25 -11.77 12.08
C MET A 216 17.30 -12.25 13.17
N ALA A 217 16.15 -11.58 13.34
CA ALA A 217 15.13 -12.01 14.29
C ALA A 217 14.55 -13.39 13.92
N ILE A 218 14.29 -13.63 12.63
CA ILE A 218 13.80 -14.92 12.13
C ILE A 218 14.81 -16.03 12.40
N ILE A 219 16.09 -15.80 12.09
CA ILE A 219 17.17 -16.77 12.37
C ILE A 219 17.26 -17.06 13.88
N ALA A 220 17.16 -16.03 14.73
CA ALA A 220 17.19 -16.20 16.18
C ALA A 220 16.00 -17.00 16.72
N LEU A 221 14.85 -16.96 16.04
CA LEU A 221 13.64 -17.71 16.37
C LEU A 221 13.64 -19.16 15.83
N GLY A 222 14.75 -19.61 15.22
CA GLY A 222 14.92 -20.95 14.69
C GLY A 222 14.68 -21.09 13.18
N GLY A 223 14.56 -19.95 12.48
CA GLY A 223 14.36 -19.73 11.04
C GLY A 223 15.54 -20.01 10.10
#